data_AF-A0A375AAU5-F1
#
_entry.id   AF-A0A375AAU5-F1
#
_cell.length_a   1.000
_cell.length_b   1.000
_cell.length_c   1.000
_cell.angle_alpha   90.00
_cell.angle_beta   90.00
_cell.angle_gamma   90.00
#
_symmetry.space_group_name_H-M   'P 1'
#
loop_
_entity.id
_entity.type
_entity.pdbx_description
1 polymer ?
#
loop_
_entity_poly.entity_id
_entity_poly.type
_entity_poly.pdbx_seq_one_letter_code
_entity_poly.pdbx_strand_id
1 'polypeptide(L)'
;MGSAADFATDDVVIENNHLSQPQQQSRSEELVACNGNATCRAEVREKYAAEYDKLQNEIANCSSPEQCVALAKELKGWQGDYSARMTELENKERNEGISALTEAEVQEWANLRGAMSNIDASRNLLMNRAQLLGGSEDTSAEVANIMGHAGIASAAGIAGGVSKAGSSGKGQSGTGSAIPVPESVIASNGLKYKSNPKHTLGGDGNRPNAGIEPKDSLDLFAQSIPSSKQYPNKEVRFSVDGQGNVHRFEGTNGEYHWNGSSGDEKNKLTGKQIPSDIQKQLGVRIK
;
A
#
# COMPACT_ATOMS: atom_id res chain seq x y z
N MET A 1 -2.06 -8.73 -37.47
CA MET A 1 -3.26 -8.70 -36.61
C MET A 1 -3.34 -10.03 -35.88
N GLY A 2 -2.94 -10.04 -34.62
CA GLY A 2 -3.04 -11.16 -33.67
C GLY A 2 -2.88 -10.53 -32.29
N SER A 3 -3.89 -10.67 -31.44
CA SER A 3 -4.12 -9.88 -30.23
C SER A 3 -3.12 -10.25 -29.13
N ALA A 4 -2.59 -9.22 -28.44
CA ALA A 4 -1.67 -9.31 -27.31
C ALA A 4 -2.37 -9.76 -26.00
N ALA A 5 -3.19 -10.81 -26.09
CA ALA A 5 -4.00 -11.29 -24.98
C ALA A 5 -4.01 -12.81 -24.96
N ASP A 6 -2.90 -13.43 -24.51
CA ASP A 6 -2.94 -14.84 -24.06
C ASP A 6 -1.73 -15.24 -23.19
N PHE A 7 -1.38 -14.44 -22.18
CA PHE A 7 -0.42 -14.82 -21.13
C PHE A 7 -1.09 -15.01 -19.76
N ALA A 8 -2.31 -15.53 -19.76
CA ALA A 8 -3.06 -15.81 -18.53
C ALA A 8 -3.45 -17.29 -18.49
N THR A 9 -2.47 -18.16 -18.19
CA THR A 9 -2.73 -19.52 -17.74
C THR A 9 -1.85 -19.82 -16.54
N ASP A 10 -2.52 -20.25 -15.47
CA ASP A 10 -2.10 -20.40 -14.06
C ASP A 10 -1.94 -19.10 -13.27
N ASP A 11 -2.59 -19.05 -12.10
CA ASP A 11 -2.64 -17.93 -11.17
C ASP A 11 -1.23 -17.36 -10.91
N VAL A 12 -0.86 -16.33 -11.67
CA VAL A 12 0.24 -15.44 -11.31
C VAL A 12 -0.24 -14.67 -10.09
N VAL A 13 -0.07 -15.27 -8.92
CA VAL A 13 -0.21 -14.55 -7.64
C VAL A 13 0.88 -13.49 -7.65
N ILE A 14 0.51 -12.27 -8.05
CA ILE A 14 1.37 -11.10 -7.95
C ILE A 14 1.49 -10.80 -6.46
N GLU A 15 2.52 -11.35 -5.82
CA GLU A 15 2.85 -10.99 -4.44
C GLU A 15 3.60 -9.66 -4.51
N ASN A 16 2.92 -8.63 -4.01
CA ASN A 16 3.37 -7.24 -3.96
C ASN A 16 4.46 -7.04 -2.89
N ASN A 17 5.51 -7.86 -2.96
CA ASN A 17 6.60 -7.88 -2.00
C ASN A 17 7.69 -6.90 -2.44
N HIS A 18 8.05 -5.96 -1.57
CA HIS A 18 9.25 -5.16 -1.71
C HIS A 18 10.51 -6.05 -1.58
N LEU A 19 11.00 -6.54 -2.71
CA LEU A 19 12.21 -7.35 -2.82
C LEU A 19 13.19 -6.65 -3.77
N SER A 20 14.49 -6.67 -3.54
CA SER A 20 15.45 -6.13 -4.53
C SER A 20 15.30 -6.82 -5.90
N GLN A 21 15.79 -6.19 -6.99
CA GLN A 21 15.68 -6.80 -8.34
C GLN A 21 16.29 -8.21 -8.40
N PRO A 22 17.49 -8.48 -7.84
CA PRO A 22 18.04 -9.83 -7.82
C PRO A 22 17.16 -10.83 -7.06
N GLN A 23 16.49 -10.39 -5.98
CA GLN A 23 15.55 -11.24 -5.24
C GLN A 23 14.28 -11.52 -6.06
N GLN A 24 13.76 -10.55 -6.83
CA GLN A 24 12.63 -10.78 -7.73
C GLN A 24 12.97 -11.76 -8.85
N GLN A 25 14.18 -11.66 -9.41
CA GLN A 25 14.69 -12.61 -10.40
C GLN A 25 14.80 -14.01 -9.81
N SER A 26 15.54 -14.17 -8.70
CA SER A 26 15.73 -15.47 -8.02
C SER A 26 14.39 -16.10 -7.62
N ARG A 27 13.44 -15.29 -7.13
CA ARG A 27 12.09 -15.77 -6.80
C ARG A 27 11.36 -16.30 -8.02
N SER A 28 11.45 -15.62 -9.15
CA SER A 28 10.77 -16.03 -10.39
C SER A 28 11.40 -17.31 -10.95
N GLU A 29 12.73 -17.43 -10.93
CA GLU A 29 13.45 -18.64 -11.31
C GLU A 29 13.08 -19.84 -10.41
N GLU A 30 13.05 -19.65 -9.09
CA GLU A 30 12.67 -20.70 -8.12
C GLU A 30 11.20 -21.13 -8.28
N LEU A 31 10.28 -20.19 -8.51
CA LEU A 31 8.85 -20.50 -8.71
C LEU A 31 8.58 -21.27 -10.00
N VAL A 32 9.33 -21.00 -11.06
CA VAL A 32 9.27 -21.76 -12.32
C VAL A 32 9.93 -23.13 -12.16
N ALA A 33 11.06 -23.22 -11.45
CA ALA A 33 11.74 -24.47 -11.16
C ALA A 33 10.87 -25.46 -10.35
N CYS A 34 9.89 -24.97 -9.59
CA CYS A 34 8.91 -25.82 -8.91
C CYS A 34 8.02 -26.62 -9.87
N ASN A 35 7.93 -26.25 -11.15
CA ASN A 35 7.22 -27.00 -12.20
C ASN A 35 5.78 -27.41 -11.80
N GLY A 36 5.04 -26.47 -11.19
CA GLY A 36 3.67 -26.68 -10.70
C GLY A 36 3.53 -27.37 -9.33
N ASN A 37 4.61 -27.79 -8.68
CA ASN A 37 4.55 -28.41 -7.35
C ASN A 37 4.11 -27.38 -6.29
N ALA A 38 2.95 -27.63 -5.66
CA ALA A 38 2.34 -26.71 -4.70
C ALA A 38 3.16 -26.53 -3.42
N THR A 39 3.79 -27.60 -2.90
CA THR A 39 4.62 -27.54 -1.69
C THR A 39 5.89 -26.72 -1.96
N CYS A 40 6.59 -27.01 -3.07
CA CYS A 40 7.75 -26.21 -3.49
C CYS A 40 7.39 -24.73 -3.64
N ARG A 41 6.27 -24.42 -4.33
CA ARG A 41 5.81 -23.04 -4.49
C ARG A 41 5.50 -22.37 -3.15
N ALA A 42 4.92 -23.09 -2.20
CA ALA A 42 4.65 -22.56 -0.86
C ALA A 42 5.97 -22.25 -0.10
N GLU A 43 6.95 -23.15 -0.15
CA GLU A 43 8.26 -22.95 0.49
C GLU A 43 9.02 -21.74 -0.11
N VAL A 44 9.00 -21.59 -1.43
CA VAL A 44 9.58 -20.42 -2.11
C VAL A 44 8.86 -19.14 -1.67
N ARG A 45 7.52 -19.14 -1.62
CA ARG A 45 6.75 -17.98 -1.14
C ARG A 45 7.08 -17.62 0.31
N GLU A 46 7.16 -18.59 1.20
CA GLU A 46 7.51 -18.39 2.61
C GLU A 46 8.92 -17.78 2.76
N LYS A 47 9.90 -18.29 2.00
CA LYS A 47 11.26 -17.74 1.96
C LYS A 47 11.28 -16.26 1.62
N TYR A 48 10.56 -15.84 0.58
CA TYR A 48 10.55 -14.44 0.15
C TYR A 48 9.60 -13.55 0.98
N ALA A 49 8.58 -14.13 1.61
CA ALA A 49 7.75 -13.43 2.59
C ALA A 49 8.59 -13.01 3.82
N ALA A 50 9.49 -13.87 4.29
CA ALA A 50 10.37 -13.53 5.40
C ALA A 50 11.31 -12.34 5.09
N GLU A 51 11.81 -12.24 3.85
CA GLU A 51 12.62 -11.08 3.43
C GLU A 51 11.78 -9.80 3.32
N TYR A 52 10.55 -9.93 2.82
CA TYR A 52 9.59 -8.83 2.81
C TYR A 52 9.25 -8.32 4.21
N ASP A 53 8.96 -9.22 5.15
CA ASP A 53 8.57 -8.88 6.52
C ASP A 53 9.70 -8.14 7.25
N LYS A 54 10.97 -8.51 7.01
CA LYS A 54 12.13 -7.78 7.53
C LYS A 54 12.14 -6.34 7.04
N LEU A 55 12.00 -6.13 5.73
CA LEU A 55 11.99 -4.79 5.16
C LEU A 55 10.78 -3.97 5.62
N GLN A 56 9.59 -4.57 5.69
CA GLN A 56 8.41 -3.91 6.25
C GLN A 56 8.63 -3.48 7.69
N ASN A 57 9.27 -4.33 8.50
CA ASN A 57 9.62 -4.01 9.87
C ASN A 57 10.61 -2.84 9.93
N GLU A 58 11.61 -2.78 9.04
CA GLU A 58 12.54 -1.65 8.94
C GLU A 58 11.85 -0.35 8.51
N ILE A 59 10.96 -0.42 7.53
CA ILE A 59 10.13 0.72 7.09
C ILE A 59 9.24 1.23 8.22
N ALA A 60 8.59 0.31 8.94
CA ALA A 60 7.69 0.60 10.03
C ALA A 60 8.38 1.02 11.34
N ASN A 61 9.68 0.78 11.49
CA ASN A 61 10.40 1.02 12.74
C ASN A 61 11.73 1.77 12.56
N CYS A 62 11.92 2.49 11.45
CA CYS A 62 13.08 3.37 11.29
C CYS A 62 13.16 4.35 12.48
N SER A 63 14.32 4.38 13.13
CA SER A 63 14.50 4.95 14.47
C SER A 63 15.17 6.33 14.47
N SER A 64 15.73 6.74 13.34
CA SER A 64 16.30 8.07 13.12
C SER A 64 15.89 8.65 11.76
N PRO A 65 15.89 9.99 11.60
CA PRO A 65 15.65 10.64 10.33
C PRO A 65 16.57 10.12 9.21
N GLU A 66 17.85 9.93 9.51
CA GLU A 66 18.87 9.45 8.57
C GLU A 66 18.58 8.00 8.14
N GLN A 67 18.14 7.15 9.07
CA GLN A 67 17.77 5.77 8.77
C GLN A 67 16.54 5.73 7.84
N CYS A 68 15.52 6.54 8.12
CA CYS A 68 14.33 6.60 7.27
C CYS A 68 14.67 7.13 5.86
N VAL A 69 15.52 8.15 5.76
CA VAL A 69 15.98 8.69 4.46
C VAL A 69 16.84 7.67 3.70
N ALA A 70 17.72 6.94 4.38
CA ALA A 70 18.54 5.90 3.76
C ALA A 70 17.67 4.80 3.13
N LEU A 71 16.70 4.27 3.88
CA LEU A 71 15.75 3.26 3.37
C LEU A 71 14.95 3.80 2.17
N ALA A 72 14.54 5.07 2.20
CA ALA A 72 13.76 5.63 1.11
C ALA A 72 14.58 5.87 -0.17
N LYS A 73 15.89 6.10 -0.02
CA LYS A 73 16.84 6.13 -1.14
C LYS A 73 17.07 4.75 -1.71
N GLU A 74 17.23 3.74 -0.86
CA GLU A 74 17.36 2.35 -1.28
C GLU A 74 16.16 1.91 -2.11
N LEU A 75 14.94 2.15 -1.60
CA LEU A 75 13.72 1.89 -2.33
C LEU A 75 13.64 2.65 -3.67
N LYS A 76 14.10 3.91 -3.72
CA LYS A 76 14.21 4.67 -4.98
C LYS A 76 15.20 4.02 -5.94
N GLY A 77 16.32 3.50 -5.44
CA GLY A 77 17.29 2.72 -6.20
C GLY A 77 16.62 1.51 -6.85
N TRP A 78 15.83 0.76 -6.08
CA TRP A 78 15.09 -0.39 -6.58
C TRP A 78 14.09 -0.03 -7.68
N GLN A 79 13.42 1.14 -7.62
CA GLN A 79 12.58 1.60 -8.74
C GLN A 79 13.39 1.77 -10.04
N GLY A 80 14.61 2.31 -9.93
CA GLY A 80 15.54 2.42 -11.05
C GLY A 80 15.95 1.06 -11.60
N ASP A 81 16.34 0.14 -10.72
CA ASP A 81 16.75 -1.21 -11.09
C ASP A 81 15.61 -1.98 -11.76
N TYR A 82 14.39 -1.87 -11.21
CA TYR A 82 13.18 -2.47 -11.80
C TYR A 82 12.89 -1.90 -13.18
N SER A 83 12.95 -0.58 -13.34
CA SER A 83 12.70 0.08 -14.63
C SER A 83 13.75 -0.34 -15.67
N ALA A 84 15.02 -0.42 -15.28
CA ALA A 84 16.10 -0.86 -16.17
C ALA A 84 15.89 -2.32 -16.60
N ARG A 85 15.57 -3.20 -15.66
CA ARG A 85 15.31 -4.62 -15.94
C ARG A 85 14.09 -4.84 -16.80
N MET A 86 12.98 -4.15 -16.53
CA MET A 86 11.80 -4.23 -17.39
C MET A 86 12.10 -3.75 -18.81
N THR A 87 12.87 -2.67 -18.97
CA THR A 87 13.30 -2.18 -20.28
C THR A 87 14.18 -3.19 -21.00
N GLU A 88 15.08 -3.88 -20.29
CA GLU A 88 15.90 -4.95 -20.84
C GLU A 88 15.03 -6.10 -21.39
N LEU A 89 14.06 -6.56 -20.62
CA LEU A 89 13.14 -7.64 -21.00
C LEU A 89 12.24 -7.23 -22.18
N GLU A 90 11.72 -6.02 -22.19
CA GLU A 90 10.93 -5.47 -23.31
C GLU A 90 11.78 -5.32 -24.59
N ASN A 91 13.05 -4.95 -24.46
CA ASN A 91 13.97 -4.88 -25.59
C ASN A 91 14.28 -6.27 -26.15
N LYS A 92 14.47 -7.26 -25.27
CA LYS A 92 14.67 -8.66 -25.65
C LYS A 92 13.46 -9.19 -26.42
N GLU A 93 12.26 -8.99 -25.90
CA GLU A 93 11.00 -9.34 -26.58
C GLU A 93 10.89 -8.66 -27.95
N ARG A 94 11.17 -7.36 -28.02
CA ARG A 94 11.03 -6.58 -29.27
C ARG A 94 12.03 -6.99 -30.35
N ASN A 95 13.26 -7.32 -29.98
CA ASN A 95 14.33 -7.62 -30.92
C ASN A 95 14.34 -9.10 -31.36
N GLU A 96 13.99 -10.01 -30.45
CA GLU A 96 14.14 -11.46 -30.66
C GLU A 96 12.80 -12.20 -30.71
N GLY A 97 11.70 -11.51 -30.40
CA GLY A 97 10.36 -12.07 -30.32
C GLY A 97 10.02 -12.62 -28.93
N ILE A 98 8.73 -12.80 -28.67
CA ILE A 98 8.23 -13.21 -27.36
C ILE A 98 8.73 -14.58 -26.90
N SER A 99 9.09 -15.46 -27.83
CA SER A 99 9.67 -16.78 -27.53
C SER A 99 11.10 -16.72 -27.00
N ALA A 100 11.76 -15.55 -27.06
CA ALA A 100 13.09 -15.36 -26.49
C ALA A 100 13.06 -15.14 -24.96
N LEU A 101 11.91 -14.77 -24.41
CA LEU A 101 11.73 -14.68 -22.97
C LEU A 101 11.51 -16.08 -22.38
N THR A 102 12.23 -16.37 -21.30
CA THR A 102 11.96 -17.54 -20.46
C THR A 102 10.70 -17.33 -19.64
N GLU A 103 10.07 -18.41 -19.19
CA GLU A 103 8.91 -18.34 -18.28
C GLU A 103 9.24 -17.54 -17.01
N ALA A 104 10.47 -17.69 -16.49
CA ALA A 104 10.94 -16.94 -15.32
C ALA A 104 11.07 -15.44 -15.60
N GLU A 105 11.53 -15.05 -16.79
CA GLU A 105 11.63 -13.64 -17.20
C GLU A 105 10.25 -13.00 -17.40
N VAL A 106 9.29 -13.72 -17.97
CA VAL A 106 7.90 -13.25 -18.11
C VAL A 106 7.29 -13.02 -16.72
N GLN A 107 7.50 -13.96 -15.80
CA GLN A 107 7.03 -13.85 -14.43
C GLN A 107 7.74 -12.73 -13.65
N GLU A 108 9.05 -12.55 -13.85
CA GLU A 108 9.84 -11.47 -13.25
C GLU A 108 9.27 -10.10 -13.67
N TRP A 109 9.02 -9.89 -14.96
CA TRP A 109 8.48 -8.63 -15.47
C TRP A 109 7.12 -8.27 -14.84
N ALA A 110 6.23 -9.26 -14.70
CA ALA A 110 4.93 -9.06 -14.06
C ALA A 110 5.07 -8.66 -12.57
N ASN A 111 5.98 -9.31 -11.85
CA ASN A 111 6.28 -9.00 -10.45
C ASN A 111 6.89 -7.60 -10.29
N LEU A 112 7.85 -7.22 -11.14
CA LEU A 112 8.48 -5.90 -11.12
C LEU A 112 7.46 -4.78 -11.35
N ARG A 113 6.55 -4.96 -12.33
CA ARG A 113 5.48 -4.00 -12.61
C ARG A 113 4.54 -3.83 -11.40
N GLY A 114 4.17 -4.92 -10.73
CA GLY A 114 3.33 -4.87 -9.52
C GLY A 114 4.03 -4.15 -8.36
N ALA A 115 5.28 -4.53 -8.08
CA ALA A 115 6.07 -4.00 -6.98
C ALA A 115 6.34 -2.49 -7.09
N MET A 116 6.43 -1.95 -8.32
CA MET A 116 6.73 -0.53 -8.57
C MET A 116 5.72 0.43 -7.90
N SER A 117 4.44 0.06 -7.85
CA SER A 117 3.37 0.86 -7.25
C SER A 117 3.46 0.96 -5.72
N ASN A 118 3.97 -0.09 -5.06
CA ASN A 118 4.09 -0.13 -3.60
C ASN A 118 5.28 0.70 -3.11
N ILE A 119 6.34 0.82 -3.91
CA ILE A 119 7.55 1.56 -3.54
C ILE A 119 7.25 3.04 -3.24
N ASP A 120 6.40 3.69 -4.02
CA ASP A 120 6.07 5.11 -3.77
C ASP A 120 5.37 5.31 -2.42
N ALA A 121 4.47 4.39 -2.04
CA ALA A 121 3.79 4.45 -0.74
C ALA A 121 4.78 4.28 0.43
N SER A 122 5.67 3.29 0.34
CA SER A 122 6.69 3.02 1.37
C SER A 122 7.70 4.17 1.50
N ARG A 123 8.11 4.78 0.38
CA ARG A 123 8.98 5.96 0.38
C ARG A 123 8.30 7.16 1.04
N ASN A 124 7.03 7.40 0.76
CA ASN A 124 6.27 8.48 1.42
C ASN A 124 6.13 8.25 2.93
N LEU A 125 5.90 7.02 3.38
CA LEU A 125 5.87 6.67 4.80
C LEU A 125 7.20 6.99 5.49
N LEU A 126 8.32 6.56 4.91
CA LEU A 126 9.66 6.82 5.42
C LEU A 126 9.97 8.32 5.50
N MET A 127 9.59 9.10 4.48
CA MET A 127 9.77 10.55 4.47
C MET A 127 8.99 11.25 5.59
N ASN A 128 7.73 10.87 5.79
CA ASN A 128 6.91 11.42 6.88
C ASN A 128 7.52 11.10 8.26
N ARG A 129 8.02 9.88 8.46
CA ARG A 129 8.72 9.49 9.69
C ARG A 129 9.99 10.29 9.91
N ALA A 130 10.79 10.51 8.86
CA ALA A 130 11.98 11.34 8.94
C ALA A 130 11.67 12.78 9.41
N GLN A 131 10.55 13.35 8.96
CA GLN A 131 10.09 14.66 9.41
C GLN A 131 9.67 14.66 10.89
N LEU A 132 8.90 13.66 11.32
CA LEU A 132 8.45 13.55 12.72
C LEU A 132 9.60 13.37 13.70
N LEU A 133 10.68 12.72 13.28
CA LEU A 133 11.87 12.50 14.10
C LEU A 133 12.81 13.72 14.18
N GLY A 134 12.50 14.83 13.47
CA GLY A 134 13.23 16.09 13.59
C GLY A 134 14.64 16.05 12.99
N GLY A 135 14.75 15.68 11.71
CA GLY A 135 16.02 15.59 10.99
C GLY A 135 16.83 16.88 10.90
N SER A 136 18.12 16.74 10.60
CA SER A 136 19.03 17.86 10.29
C SER A 136 18.53 18.72 9.12
N GLU A 137 19.09 19.92 8.94
CA GLU A 137 18.79 20.75 7.75
C GLU A 137 19.03 20.00 6.44
N ASP A 138 20.12 19.22 6.38
CA ASP A 138 20.46 18.36 5.23
C ASP A 138 19.39 17.28 4.98
N THR A 139 18.93 16.62 6.05
CA THR A 139 17.87 15.61 5.96
C THR A 139 16.55 16.23 5.51
N SER A 140 16.24 17.43 6.01
CA SER A 140 15.03 18.18 5.65
C SER A 140 15.04 18.63 4.18
N ALA A 141 16.18 19.11 3.68
CA ALA A 141 16.35 19.46 2.27
C ALA A 141 16.24 18.23 1.36
N GLU A 142 16.77 17.09 1.79
CA GLU A 142 16.68 15.85 1.05
C GLU A 142 15.25 15.28 1.02
N VAL A 143 14.53 15.33 2.14
CA VAL A 143 13.11 15.00 2.21
C VAL A 143 12.31 15.90 1.27
N ALA A 144 12.60 17.21 1.24
CA ALA A 144 11.96 18.15 0.32
C ALA A 144 12.26 17.83 -1.15
N ASN A 145 13.48 17.41 -1.50
CA ASN A 145 13.82 16.99 -2.86
C ASN A 145 13.07 15.70 -3.28
N ILE A 146 12.92 14.76 -2.34
CA ILE A 146 12.21 13.50 -2.56
C ILE A 146 10.70 13.75 -2.70
N MET A 147 10.09 14.53 -1.81
CA MET A 147 8.66 14.85 -1.84
C MET A 147 8.29 15.90 -2.90
N GLY A 148 9.22 16.77 -3.29
CA GLY A 148 9.05 17.76 -4.34
C GLY A 148 8.85 17.15 -5.73
N HIS A 149 9.36 15.93 -5.97
CA HIS A 149 9.04 15.15 -7.18
C HIS A 149 7.67 14.44 -7.12
N ALA A 150 7.08 14.33 -5.92
CA ALA A 150 5.76 13.72 -5.70
C ALA A 150 4.60 14.75 -5.61
N GLY A 151 4.89 16.05 -5.79
CA GLY A 151 3.87 17.12 -5.77
C GLY A 151 3.27 17.42 -4.39
N ILE A 152 3.86 16.92 -3.30
CA ILE A 152 3.40 17.21 -1.93
C ILE A 152 4.41 18.16 -1.27
N ALA A 153 4.08 19.44 -1.29
CA ALA A 153 4.79 20.46 -0.50
C ALA A 153 4.32 20.39 0.96
N SER A 154 4.93 19.53 1.77
CA SER A 154 4.80 19.61 3.23
C SER A 154 5.76 20.69 3.72
N ALA A 155 5.19 21.83 4.09
CA ALA A 155 5.89 23.04 4.48
C ALA A 155 7.02 22.79 5.51
N ALA A 156 8.23 23.22 5.16
CA ALA A 156 9.21 23.64 6.15
C ALA A 156 8.59 24.79 6.94
N GLY A 157 8.04 24.51 8.13
CA GLY A 157 7.30 25.52 8.87
C GLY A 157 6.52 25.01 10.08
N ILE A 158 7.16 24.27 11.00
CA ILE A 158 6.71 24.18 12.40
C ILE A 158 7.92 23.97 13.33
N ALA A 159 8.93 24.81 13.18
CA ALA A 159 9.87 25.09 14.26
C ALA A 159 9.30 26.27 15.07
N GLY A 160 8.46 25.99 16.06
CA GLY A 160 7.90 27.05 16.91
C GLY A 160 6.71 26.64 17.74
N GLY A 161 6.95 25.91 18.84
CA GLY A 161 6.12 26.01 20.03
C GLY A 161 5.45 24.73 20.53
N VAL A 162 5.98 24.25 21.68
CA VAL A 162 5.27 23.80 22.90
C VAL A 162 4.14 22.74 22.75
N SER A 163 4.19 21.55 23.38
CA SER A 163 4.70 21.26 24.72
C SER A 163 5.05 19.79 24.95
N LYS A 164 6.17 19.61 25.65
CA LYS A 164 6.48 18.49 26.53
C LYS A 164 5.47 18.44 27.70
N ALA A 165 4.66 17.39 27.79
CA ALA A 165 4.02 16.85 29.01
C ALA A 165 3.15 15.65 28.58
N GLY A 166 3.14 14.47 29.19
CA GLY A 166 3.85 13.94 30.34
C GLY A 166 3.61 12.43 30.38
N SER A 167 4.63 11.70 30.81
CA SER A 167 4.52 10.29 31.19
C SER A 167 3.65 10.17 32.45
N SER A 168 2.64 9.30 32.41
CA SER A 168 1.89 8.63 33.51
C SER A 168 0.50 8.29 32.96
N GLY A 169 -0.03 7.07 32.90
CA GLY A 169 0.31 5.79 33.49
C GLY A 169 -1.01 5.07 33.77
N LYS A 170 -1.08 3.78 33.45
CA LYS A 170 -1.82 2.68 34.12
C LYS A 170 -2.32 1.66 33.09
N GLY A 171 -1.78 0.45 33.18
CA GLY A 171 -2.36 -0.70 32.51
C GLY A 171 -3.66 -1.14 33.15
N GLN A 172 -4.51 -1.79 32.36
CA GLN A 172 -5.27 -2.96 32.78
C GLN A 172 -5.79 -3.75 31.58
N SER A 173 -5.42 -5.03 31.61
CA SER A 173 -5.89 -6.21 30.90
C SER A 173 -7.39 -6.26 30.53
N GLY A 174 -7.69 -6.85 29.35
CA GLY A 174 -8.87 -7.73 29.19
C GLY A 174 -9.86 -7.40 28.06
N THR A 175 -9.81 -8.22 26.99
CA THR A 175 -10.92 -8.57 26.07
C THR A 175 -11.53 -7.49 25.14
N GLY A 176 -11.04 -7.46 23.89
CA GLY A 176 -11.87 -7.38 22.67
C GLY A 176 -12.63 -6.08 22.37
N SER A 177 -11.92 -5.11 21.79
CA SER A 177 -12.32 -4.25 20.65
C SER A 177 -11.57 -2.91 20.72
N ALA A 178 -10.29 -2.92 20.33
CA ALA A 178 -9.56 -1.68 20.12
C ALA A 178 -10.06 -1.07 18.81
N ILE A 179 -10.68 0.12 18.90
CA ILE A 179 -10.92 0.98 17.74
C ILE A 179 -9.58 1.08 16.97
N PRO A 180 -9.52 0.79 15.65
CA PRO A 180 -8.24 0.70 14.92
C PRO A 180 -7.39 1.96 15.02
N VAL A 181 -8.02 3.12 14.82
CA VAL A 181 -7.40 4.44 14.84
C VAL A 181 -8.22 5.36 15.75
N PRO A 182 -8.02 5.30 17.08
CA PRO A 182 -8.89 5.97 18.06
C PRO A 182 -8.74 7.49 18.06
N GLU A 183 -7.57 7.99 17.67
CA GLU A 183 -7.27 9.42 17.57
C GLU A 183 -7.16 9.85 16.11
N SER A 184 -7.43 11.12 15.83
CA SER A 184 -7.29 11.67 14.48
C SER A 184 -5.82 11.68 14.08
N VAL A 185 -5.48 11.06 12.95
CA VAL A 185 -4.12 10.99 12.41
C VAL A 185 -4.10 11.49 10.97
N ILE A 186 -2.97 12.03 10.53
CA ILE A 186 -2.75 12.33 9.11
C ILE A 186 -2.22 11.06 8.45
N ALA A 187 -2.99 10.49 7.51
CA ALA A 187 -2.56 9.34 6.73
C ALA A 187 -1.51 9.75 5.67
N SER A 188 -0.80 8.79 5.08
CA SER A 188 0.29 9.08 4.13
C SER A 188 -0.18 9.76 2.82
N ASN A 189 -1.48 9.79 2.54
CA ASN A 189 -2.09 10.59 1.48
C ASN A 189 -2.34 12.06 1.86
N GLY A 190 -1.93 12.49 3.05
CA GLY A 190 -2.08 13.87 3.55
C GLY A 190 -3.45 14.21 4.13
N LEU A 191 -4.37 13.25 4.23
CA LEU A 191 -5.73 13.47 4.71
C LEU A 191 -5.90 13.00 6.16
N LYS A 192 -6.75 13.67 6.93
CA LYS A 192 -7.08 13.24 8.30
C LYS A 192 -7.93 11.99 8.28
N TYR A 193 -7.60 11.05 9.14
CA TYR A 193 -8.33 9.80 9.33
C TYR A 193 -8.60 9.57 10.82
N LYS A 194 -9.82 9.14 11.14
CA LYS A 194 -10.19 8.68 12.47
C LYS A 194 -11.20 7.56 12.34
N SER A 195 -10.96 6.44 13.03
CA SER A 195 -11.94 5.34 13.05
C SER A 195 -13.24 5.81 13.68
N ASN A 196 -14.36 5.31 13.16
CA ASN A 196 -15.67 5.66 13.69
C ASN A 196 -16.16 4.56 14.63
N PRO A 197 -16.48 4.85 15.90
CA PRO A 197 -17.00 3.85 16.85
C PRO A 197 -18.20 3.06 16.31
N LYS A 198 -19.01 3.65 15.42
CA LYS A 198 -20.15 2.95 14.78
C LYS A 198 -19.74 1.75 13.92
N HIS A 199 -18.49 1.72 13.44
CA HIS A 199 -17.92 0.63 12.66
C HIS A 199 -16.95 -0.24 13.47
N THR A 200 -16.88 -0.06 14.79
CA THR A 200 -16.11 -0.92 15.69
C THR A 200 -17.04 -1.89 16.39
N LEU A 201 -16.70 -3.18 16.42
CA LEU A 201 -17.52 -4.20 17.08
C LEU A 201 -17.70 -3.86 18.57
N GLY A 202 -18.95 -3.65 19.01
CA GLY A 202 -19.25 -3.26 20.39
C GLY A 202 -18.95 -1.79 20.72
N GLY A 203 -18.56 -0.98 19.73
CA GLY A 203 -18.39 0.47 19.89
C GLY A 203 -19.72 1.23 19.91
N ASP A 204 -19.65 2.49 20.36
CA ASP A 204 -20.83 3.34 20.45
C ASP A 204 -21.51 3.53 19.08
N GLY A 205 -22.80 3.20 19.01
CA GLY A 205 -23.58 3.29 17.79
C GLY A 205 -23.35 2.14 16.79
N ASN A 206 -22.54 1.13 17.14
CA ASN A 206 -22.39 -0.07 16.34
C ASN A 206 -23.69 -0.87 16.31
N ARG A 207 -24.20 -1.10 15.09
CA ARG A 207 -25.43 -1.87 14.82
C ARG A 207 -25.08 -3.09 13.98
N PRO A 208 -25.89 -4.18 14.01
CA PRO A 208 -25.60 -5.40 13.26
C PRO A 208 -25.38 -5.20 11.75
N ASN A 209 -25.88 -4.12 11.17
CA ASN A 209 -25.76 -3.76 9.75
C ASN A 209 -24.77 -2.61 9.47
N ALA A 210 -24.03 -2.12 10.46
CA ALA A 210 -23.10 -1.00 10.28
C ALA A 210 -21.82 -1.41 9.53
N GLY A 211 -21.53 -2.71 9.44
CA GLY A 211 -20.26 -3.22 8.95
C GLY A 211 -19.10 -2.95 9.92
N ILE A 212 -18.07 -3.78 9.86
CA ILE A 212 -16.93 -3.71 10.78
C ILE A 212 -15.70 -3.19 10.04
N GLU A 213 -15.16 -2.10 10.57
CA GLU A 213 -13.93 -1.49 10.08
C GLU A 213 -12.76 -2.49 10.23
N PRO A 214 -11.99 -2.72 9.17
CA PRO A 214 -10.85 -3.62 9.23
C PRO A 214 -9.69 -2.98 10.01
N LYS A 215 -8.78 -3.79 10.55
CA LYS A 215 -7.68 -3.29 11.40
C LYS A 215 -6.64 -2.47 10.64
N ASP A 216 -6.48 -2.73 9.35
CA ASP A 216 -5.60 -2.06 8.40
C ASP A 216 -6.30 -0.89 7.67
N SER A 217 -7.40 -0.37 8.23
CA SER A 217 -8.21 0.69 7.62
C SER A 217 -7.44 1.98 7.33
N LEU A 218 -6.41 2.29 8.12
CA LEU A 218 -5.54 3.44 7.90
C LEU A 218 -4.69 3.29 6.63
N ASP A 219 -4.13 2.10 6.40
CA ASP A 219 -3.31 1.80 5.24
C ASP A 219 -4.17 1.74 3.97
N LEU A 220 -5.35 1.12 4.08
CA LEU A 220 -6.36 1.14 3.03
C LEU A 220 -6.79 2.58 2.71
N PHE A 221 -6.96 3.43 3.71
CA PHE A 221 -7.30 4.84 3.48
C PHE A 221 -6.17 5.60 2.82
N ALA A 222 -4.93 5.39 3.26
CA ALA A 222 -3.73 5.95 2.66
C ALA A 222 -3.62 5.64 1.15
N GLN A 223 -4.01 4.45 0.73
CA GLN A 223 -3.98 4.03 -0.68
C GLN A 223 -5.25 4.43 -1.47
N SER A 224 -6.21 5.11 -0.84
CA SER A 224 -7.49 5.39 -1.45
C SER A 224 -7.44 6.47 -2.54
N ILE A 225 -8.20 6.25 -3.61
CA ILE A 225 -8.41 7.21 -4.69
C ILE A 225 -9.75 7.94 -4.53
N PRO A 226 -9.84 9.23 -4.91
CA PRO A 226 -11.09 9.97 -4.82
C PRO A 226 -12.14 9.42 -5.77
N SER A 227 -13.40 9.43 -5.37
CA SER A 227 -14.51 9.08 -6.24
C SER A 227 -14.62 10.08 -7.40
N SER A 228 -14.93 9.58 -8.59
CA SER A 228 -15.35 10.40 -9.73
C SER A 228 -16.74 11.02 -9.55
N LYS A 229 -17.55 10.45 -8.66
CA LYS A 229 -18.86 11.00 -8.30
C LYS A 229 -18.69 12.05 -7.23
N GLN A 230 -19.26 13.22 -7.48
CA GLN A 230 -19.37 14.27 -6.48
C GLN A 230 -20.55 13.98 -5.55
N TYR A 231 -20.34 14.17 -4.25
CA TYR A 231 -21.36 13.98 -3.22
C TYR A 231 -21.60 15.29 -2.49
N PRO A 232 -22.86 15.69 -2.26
CA PRO A 232 -23.14 16.88 -1.44
C PRO A 232 -22.61 16.69 -0.02
N ASN A 233 -21.84 17.67 0.46
CA ASN A 233 -21.35 17.79 1.85
C ASN A 233 -20.37 16.69 2.32
N LYS A 234 -19.85 15.86 1.41
CA LYS A 234 -18.86 14.85 1.75
C LYS A 234 -17.96 14.50 0.58
N GLU A 235 -16.76 14.06 0.92
CA GLU A 235 -15.82 13.47 -0.02
C GLU A 235 -15.86 11.96 0.14
N VAL A 236 -15.79 11.22 -0.97
CA VAL A 236 -15.81 9.76 -0.95
C VAL A 236 -14.56 9.25 -1.63
N ARG A 237 -13.89 8.29 -1.02
CA ARG A 237 -12.70 7.64 -1.55
C ARG A 237 -12.84 6.13 -1.52
N PHE A 238 -12.09 5.45 -2.37
CA PHE A 238 -12.12 4.00 -2.49
C PHE A 238 -10.70 3.44 -2.53
N SER A 239 -10.50 2.29 -1.90
CA SER A 239 -9.30 1.47 -2.06
C SER A 239 -9.69 0.01 -2.25
N VAL A 240 -8.70 -0.83 -2.54
CA VAL A 240 -8.88 -2.28 -2.67
C VAL A 240 -7.92 -2.98 -1.71
N ASP A 241 -8.38 -4.02 -1.02
CA ASP A 241 -7.54 -4.86 -0.17
C ASP A 241 -6.86 -5.99 -0.98
N GLY A 242 -5.98 -6.76 -0.33
CA GLY A 242 -5.30 -7.89 -0.96
C GLY A 242 -6.23 -9.06 -1.39
N GLN A 243 -7.49 -9.06 -0.95
CA GLN A 243 -8.51 -10.05 -1.32
C GLN A 243 -9.39 -9.56 -2.49
N GLY A 244 -9.15 -8.36 -3.01
CA GLY A 244 -9.96 -7.73 -4.06
C GLY A 244 -11.26 -7.10 -3.56
N ASN A 245 -11.44 -6.94 -2.24
CA ASN A 245 -12.58 -6.21 -1.70
C ASN A 245 -12.34 -4.70 -1.81
N VAL A 246 -13.37 -3.97 -2.22
CA VAL A 246 -13.33 -2.51 -2.31
C VAL A 246 -13.80 -1.92 -0.98
N HIS A 247 -12.98 -1.07 -0.39
CA HIS A 247 -13.28 -0.30 0.82
C HIS A 247 -13.69 1.12 0.45
N ARG A 248 -14.68 1.67 1.16
CA ARG A 248 -15.13 3.06 0.98
C ARG A 248 -14.80 3.88 2.21
N PHE A 249 -14.37 5.11 1.99
CA PHE A 249 -14.10 6.11 3.02
C PHE A 249 -14.93 7.36 2.77
N GLU A 250 -15.49 7.93 3.83
CA GLU A 250 -16.24 9.18 3.77
C GLU A 250 -15.55 10.25 4.58
N GLY A 251 -15.34 11.41 3.95
CA GLY A 251 -14.74 12.61 4.54
C GLY A 251 -15.78 13.69 4.75
N THR A 252 -15.77 14.32 5.91
CA THR A 252 -16.57 15.53 6.21
C THR A 252 -15.67 16.53 6.92
N ASN A 253 -15.65 17.79 6.47
CA ASN A 253 -14.76 18.82 6.99
C ASN A 253 -13.27 18.42 7.01
N GLY A 254 -12.84 17.63 6.02
CA GLY A 254 -11.45 17.19 5.86
C GLY A 254 -11.01 16.02 6.76
N GLU A 255 -11.89 15.43 7.57
CA GLU A 255 -11.64 14.22 8.35
C GLU A 255 -12.43 13.03 7.80
N TYR A 256 -11.72 11.93 7.56
CA TYR A 256 -12.22 10.72 6.94
C TYR A 256 -12.36 9.57 7.92
N HIS A 257 -13.30 8.67 7.64
CA HIS A 257 -13.45 7.40 8.34
C HIS A 257 -13.87 6.31 7.35
N TRP A 258 -13.61 5.05 7.70
CA TRP A 258 -14.10 3.91 6.92
C TRP A 258 -15.64 3.85 6.95
N ASN A 259 -16.25 3.44 5.84
CA ASN A 259 -17.69 3.49 5.63
C ASN A 259 -18.17 2.34 4.71
N GLY A 260 -17.72 1.11 4.99
CA GLY A 260 -18.17 -0.10 4.30
C GLY A 260 -17.13 -0.72 3.36
N SER A 261 -17.33 -2.01 3.07
CA SER A 261 -16.53 -2.80 2.13
C SER A 261 -17.42 -3.68 1.25
N SER A 262 -16.96 -4.06 0.07
CA SER A 262 -17.57 -5.14 -0.71
C SER A 262 -17.30 -6.54 -0.12
N GLY A 263 -16.40 -6.64 0.86
CA GLY A 263 -16.17 -7.87 1.63
C GLY A 263 -17.14 -8.05 2.80
N ASP A 264 -17.96 -7.03 3.11
CA ASP A 264 -18.88 -7.09 4.24
C ASP A 264 -20.04 -8.06 3.96
N GLU A 265 -20.27 -9.02 4.86
CA GLU A 265 -21.32 -10.03 4.69
C GLU A 265 -22.74 -9.49 4.93
N LYS A 266 -22.88 -8.46 5.76
CA LYS A 266 -24.18 -7.96 6.24
C LYS A 266 -24.62 -6.69 5.52
N ASN A 267 -23.67 -5.88 5.08
CA ASN A 267 -23.91 -4.61 4.39
C ASN A 267 -22.89 -4.36 3.28
N LYS A 268 -22.83 -5.32 2.35
CA LYS A 268 -21.91 -5.31 1.21
C LYS A 268 -22.07 -4.08 0.33
N LEU A 269 -20.96 -3.43 -0.01
CA LEU A 269 -20.93 -2.48 -1.12
C LEU A 269 -21.17 -3.19 -2.46
N THR A 270 -22.13 -2.68 -3.22
CA THR A 270 -22.49 -3.21 -4.54
C THR A 270 -21.80 -2.43 -5.67
N GLY A 271 -21.72 -3.04 -6.86
CA GLY A 271 -21.16 -2.38 -8.04
C GLY A 271 -21.87 -1.07 -8.43
N LYS A 272 -23.14 -0.87 -8.01
CA LYS A 272 -23.87 0.40 -8.23
C LYS A 272 -23.39 1.54 -7.35
N GLN A 273 -22.77 1.23 -6.21
CA GLN A 273 -22.29 2.22 -5.24
C GLN A 273 -20.83 2.62 -5.48
N ILE A 274 -20.12 1.89 -6.35
CA ILE A 274 -18.73 2.13 -6.70
C ILE A 274 -18.70 2.53 -8.19
N PRO A 275 -18.33 3.77 -8.54
CA PRO A 275 -18.30 4.20 -9.94
C PRO A 275 -17.46 3.26 -10.82
N SER A 276 -17.89 3.03 -12.05
CA SER A 276 -17.27 2.05 -12.95
C SER A 276 -15.82 2.39 -13.30
N ASP A 277 -15.50 3.67 -13.38
CA ASP A 277 -14.14 4.16 -13.62
C ASP A 277 -13.23 3.96 -12.40
N ILE A 278 -13.78 4.06 -11.19
CA ILE A 278 -13.07 3.72 -9.95
C ILE A 278 -12.79 2.22 -9.88
N GLN A 279 -13.78 1.37 -10.21
CA GLN A 279 -13.57 -0.07 -10.30
C GLN A 279 -12.44 -0.42 -11.29
N LYS A 280 -12.42 0.26 -12.44
CA LYS A 280 -11.37 0.10 -13.45
C LYS A 280 -9.99 0.54 -12.94
N GLN A 281 -9.89 1.69 -12.26
CA GLN A 281 -8.62 2.18 -11.69
C GLN A 281 -8.09 1.26 -10.58
N LEU A 282 -8.98 0.67 -9.79
CA LEU A 282 -8.64 -0.30 -8.76
C LEU A 282 -8.41 -1.73 -9.30
N GLY A 283 -8.57 -1.96 -10.60
CA GLY A 283 -8.37 -3.28 -11.22
C GLY A 283 -9.41 -4.34 -10.84
N VAL A 284 -10.60 -3.93 -10.39
CA VAL A 284 -11.65 -4.84 -9.89
C VAL A 284 -12.94 -4.72 -10.71
N ARG A 285 -13.80 -5.74 -10.59
CA ARG A 285 -15.15 -5.72 -11.15
C ARG A 285 -16.16 -6.25 -10.14
N ILE A 286 -16.83 -5.35 -9.45
CA ILE A 286 -17.85 -5.69 -8.45
C ILE A 286 -19.21 -5.84 -9.16
N LYS A 287 -19.84 -6.98 -8.98
CA LYS A 287 -21.17 -7.28 -9.53
C LYS A 287 -22.29 -6.54 -8.79
#